data_AF-A0A1S8ZN65-F1
#
_entry.id   AF-A0A1S8ZN65-F1
#
_cell.length_a   1.000
_cell.length_b   1.000
_cell.length_c   1.000
_cell.angle_alpha   90.00
_cell.angle_beta   90.00
_cell.angle_gamma   90.00
#
_symmetry.space_group_name_H-M   'P 1'
#
loop_
_entity.id
_entity.type
_entity.pdbx_description
1 polymer ?
#
loop_
_entity_poly.entity_id
_entity_poly.type
_entity_poly.pdbx_seq_one_letter_code
_entity_poly.pdbx_strand_id
1 'polypeptide(L)'
;MLLKKLQLKTIDYKLVLTMCFLFFFNSIISAQEIIKDTVIQKPVQLQPGQKQKIDGIIANVGDYIVLDSDIDKGYLEITAQGGSVKDITRCQMLGKLLEDKLYAHQAIQDSIVVSDAEIRGMMDDRLNYMVQQVGDINKVVAYYKKNSVEEFKTYFSDILKEQKLASEMTKKIVDAVEITPEEVRNFFKKIPKEELPTFGAEMEVAQIVVEPKVSAEDEQKVKDRLNAIRKDVLEGSSFATKAVLYSQDPGSSPNGGFYKMTRKTPFVKEFKDVAFSLGEGEISEPFKTTFGYHIIMVDKIKGQEVELRHILIAPTVSETALKDAKERIANIRAKIENKEITFAEAARTESDEKETRANGGTLINPNTQDTRFELTKMDPTLYSQVSNLKDNEISQPILNTDDKGKKTYKLITITNRIDAHTADYAKDYTKIKELALKEKQITTISKWFDTKIKDTYIKIIGEYRDCNFVYNWLKK
;
A
#
# COMPACT_ATOMS: atom_id res chain seq x y z
N MET A 1 -20.80 19.78 17.57
CA MET A 1 -20.91 21.02 16.76
C MET A 1 -19.83 21.11 15.67
N LEU A 2 -19.32 19.97 15.20
CA LEU A 2 -18.23 19.84 14.21
C LEU A 2 -18.67 19.17 12.89
N LEU A 3 -19.96 18.85 12.75
CA LEU A 3 -20.57 18.30 11.51
C LEU A 3 -21.28 19.36 10.65
N LYS A 4 -21.28 20.64 11.06
CA LYS A 4 -22.15 21.67 10.46
C LYS A 4 -21.56 22.48 9.29
N LYS A 5 -20.42 22.08 8.71
CA LYS A 5 -19.75 22.86 7.65
C LYS A 5 -19.21 22.05 6.47
N LEU A 6 -19.98 21.08 5.99
CA LEU A 6 -19.91 20.67 4.58
C LEU A 6 -21.28 20.87 3.94
N GLN A 7 -21.52 22.08 3.42
CA GLN A 7 -22.58 22.30 2.44
C GLN A 7 -21.96 22.34 1.05
N LEU A 8 -22.16 21.26 0.29
CA LEU A 8 -21.97 21.25 -1.16
C LEU A 8 -22.99 22.21 -1.79
N LYS A 9 -22.51 23.25 -2.46
CA LYS A 9 -23.32 24.01 -3.42
C LYS A 9 -23.25 23.31 -4.77
N THR A 10 -24.44 22.96 -5.26
CA THR A 10 -24.78 22.52 -6.61
C THR A 10 -24.29 23.51 -7.66
N ILE A 11 -23.57 23.03 -8.68
CA ILE A 11 -23.23 23.79 -9.89
C ILE A 11 -24.16 23.31 -11.02
N ASP A 12 -24.82 24.29 -11.62
CA ASP A 12 -25.86 24.16 -12.63
C ASP A 12 -25.24 23.93 -14.03
N TYR A 13 -25.78 22.95 -14.75
CA TYR A 13 -25.38 22.54 -16.10
C TYR A 13 -26.15 23.38 -17.12
N LYS A 14 -25.49 24.37 -17.76
CA LYS A 14 -25.90 24.99 -19.04
C LYS A 14 -24.92 26.11 -19.45
N LEU A 15 -23.91 25.82 -20.28
CA LEU A 15 -23.53 26.71 -21.40
C LEU A 15 -22.54 26.03 -22.38
N VAL A 16 -23.13 25.59 -23.49
CA VAL A 16 -22.62 25.71 -24.87
C VAL A 16 -21.38 24.91 -25.29
N LEU A 17 -21.72 23.86 -26.05
CA LEU A 17 -20.92 23.13 -27.01
C LEU A 17 -21.28 23.61 -28.43
N THR A 18 -20.43 24.42 -29.07
CA THR A 18 -20.34 24.65 -30.54
C THR A 18 -19.14 25.60 -30.73
N MET A 19 -18.20 25.47 -31.68
CA MET A 19 -18.26 24.90 -33.02
C MET A 19 -16.82 24.68 -33.54
N CYS A 20 -16.62 23.61 -34.29
CA CYS A 20 -15.42 23.32 -35.07
C CYS A 20 -15.32 24.16 -36.36
N PHE A 21 -14.06 24.31 -36.81
CA PHE A 21 -13.58 24.25 -38.20
C PHE A 21 -13.65 25.48 -39.15
N LEU A 22 -12.43 25.88 -39.56
CA LEU A 22 -11.92 26.36 -40.86
C LEU A 22 -12.63 27.51 -41.61
N PHE A 23 -11.86 28.52 -42.01
CA PHE A 23 -11.48 28.73 -43.42
C PHE A 23 -10.28 29.70 -43.58
N PHE A 24 -9.42 29.36 -44.53
CA PHE A 24 -8.25 30.08 -45.06
C PHE A 24 -8.63 31.41 -45.75
N PHE A 25 -7.70 32.40 -45.81
CA PHE A 25 -7.14 32.92 -47.08
C PHE A 25 -5.91 33.83 -46.86
N ASN A 26 -4.88 33.54 -47.66
CA ASN A 26 -3.68 34.29 -48.10
C ASN A 26 -3.94 35.77 -48.50
N SER A 27 -3.03 36.72 -48.69
CA SER A 27 -1.56 36.93 -48.64
C SER A 27 -1.33 38.45 -48.85
N ILE A 28 -0.15 38.99 -48.52
CA ILE A 28 0.72 39.78 -49.43
C ILE A 28 1.95 40.22 -48.63
N ILE A 29 3.12 39.85 -49.17
CA ILE A 29 4.45 40.29 -48.75
C ILE A 29 4.78 41.57 -49.52
N SER A 30 5.36 42.56 -48.84
CA SER A 30 6.18 43.58 -49.49
C SER A 30 7.47 43.71 -48.69
N ALA A 31 8.57 43.33 -49.32
CA ALA A 31 9.91 43.51 -48.81
C ALA A 31 10.36 44.95 -49.11
N GLN A 32 10.84 45.66 -48.09
CA GLN A 32 11.65 46.85 -48.28
C GLN A 32 12.71 46.88 -47.18
N GLU A 33 13.97 46.72 -47.58
CA GLU A 33 15.12 46.88 -46.70
C GLU A 33 15.23 48.35 -46.28
N ILE A 34 15.32 48.58 -44.97
CA ILE A 34 15.71 49.87 -44.41
C ILE A 34 16.84 49.60 -43.42
N ILE A 35 18.05 49.98 -43.82
CA ILE A 35 19.21 50.10 -42.95
C ILE A 35 18.98 51.32 -42.04
N LYS A 36 19.04 51.14 -40.72
CA LYS A 36 19.11 52.23 -39.74
C LYS A 36 20.18 51.96 -38.69
N ASP A 37 21.22 52.78 -38.80
CA ASP A 37 22.19 53.29 -37.83
C ASP A 37 22.44 52.52 -36.51
N THR A 38 23.72 52.20 -36.33
CA THR A 38 24.34 51.75 -35.08
C THR A 38 24.15 52.79 -33.99
N VAL A 39 23.24 52.52 -33.05
CA VAL A 39 23.10 53.31 -31.81
C VAL A 39 24.27 53.00 -30.89
N ILE A 40 25.01 54.04 -30.51
CA ILE A 40 26.04 54.01 -29.47
C ILE A 40 25.43 53.47 -28.17
N GLN A 41 25.95 52.34 -27.67
CA GLN A 41 25.54 51.79 -26.38
C GLN A 41 25.87 52.78 -25.26
N LYS A 42 24.85 53.24 -24.53
CA LYS A 42 25.03 53.84 -23.20
C LYS A 42 25.65 52.78 -22.27
N PRO A 43 26.54 53.17 -21.35
CA PRO A 43 27.16 52.24 -20.40
C PRO A 43 26.07 51.51 -19.61
N VAL A 44 26.21 50.19 -19.52
CA VAL A 44 25.35 49.31 -18.72
C VAL A 44 25.39 49.79 -17.28
N GLN A 45 24.29 50.39 -16.81
CA GLN A 45 24.03 50.48 -15.38
C GLN A 45 23.78 49.06 -14.88
N LEU A 46 24.70 48.54 -14.08
CA LEU A 46 24.49 47.34 -13.29
C LEU A 46 23.19 47.53 -12.50
N GLN A 47 22.15 46.76 -12.84
CA GLN A 47 20.96 46.69 -12.00
C GLN A 47 21.41 46.23 -10.61
N PRO A 48 20.93 46.88 -9.53
CA PRO A 48 21.14 46.35 -8.19
C PRO A 48 20.61 44.91 -8.18
N GLY A 49 21.45 43.96 -7.79
CA GLY A 49 21.13 42.53 -7.83
C GLY A 49 19.72 42.26 -7.31
N GLN A 50 18.97 41.42 -8.03
CA GLN A 50 17.70 40.90 -7.54
C GLN A 50 17.91 40.42 -6.12
N LYS A 51 17.30 41.12 -5.15
CA LYS A 51 17.33 40.70 -3.75
C LYS A 51 16.70 39.31 -3.70
N GLN A 52 17.50 38.29 -3.48
CA GLN A 52 16.98 36.98 -3.09
C GLN A 52 16.20 37.18 -1.79
N LYS A 53 14.90 36.84 -1.80
CA LYS A 53 14.10 36.77 -0.58
C LYS A 53 14.77 35.72 0.30
N ILE A 54 15.40 36.15 1.40
CA ILE A 54 15.97 35.23 2.39
C ILE A 54 14.80 34.42 2.96
N ASP A 55 14.91 33.10 2.95
CA ASP A 55 13.88 32.20 3.49
C ASP A 55 13.62 32.57 4.96
N GLY A 56 12.39 32.99 5.24
CA GLY A 56 12.02 33.57 6.51
C GLY A 56 11.52 32.51 7.47
N ILE A 57 11.94 32.58 8.73
CA ILE A 57 11.30 31.84 9.81
C ILE A 57 9.91 32.45 10.03
N ILE A 58 8.86 31.66 9.84
CA ILE A 58 7.47 32.09 9.98
C ILE A 58 6.86 31.61 11.30
N ALA A 59 7.38 30.51 11.87
CA ALA A 59 7.01 30.07 13.19
C ALA A 59 8.12 29.28 13.91
N ASN A 60 8.00 29.17 15.22
CA ASN A 60 8.79 28.29 16.08
C ASN A 60 7.86 27.54 17.05
N VAL A 61 8.12 26.25 17.25
CA VAL A 61 7.39 25.33 18.11
C VAL A 61 8.41 24.51 18.90
N GLY A 62 8.67 24.91 20.15
CA GLY A 62 9.75 24.35 20.97
C GLY A 62 11.10 24.51 20.27
N ASP A 63 11.78 23.39 20.06
CA ASP A 63 13.09 23.35 19.40
C ASP A 63 13.01 23.37 17.87
N TYR A 64 11.81 23.29 17.30
CA TYR A 64 11.60 23.25 15.85
C TYR A 64 11.26 24.63 15.27
N ILE A 65 11.82 24.92 14.10
CA ILE A 65 11.50 26.09 13.30
C ILE A 65 10.66 25.69 12.09
N VAL A 66 9.80 26.59 11.64
CA VAL A 66 9.03 26.46 10.39
C VAL A 66 9.40 27.61 9.48
N LEU A 67 9.85 27.28 8.27
CA LEU A 67 10.25 28.23 7.23
C LEU A 67 9.10 28.50 6.26
N ASP A 68 9.11 29.67 5.61
CA ASP A 68 8.15 30.01 4.56
C ASP A 68 8.23 28.99 3.40
N SER A 69 9.44 28.51 3.10
CA SER A 69 9.65 27.46 2.09
C SER A 69 9.10 26.09 2.47
N ASP A 70 8.86 25.81 3.75
CA ASP A 70 8.31 24.51 4.18
C ASP A 70 6.83 24.36 3.79
N ILE A 71 6.09 25.48 3.72
CA ILE A 71 4.73 25.50 3.17
C ILE A 71 4.74 25.04 1.71
N ASP A 72 5.66 25.61 0.91
CA ASP A 72 5.77 25.29 -0.51
C ASP A 72 6.21 23.84 -0.72
N LYS A 73 7.14 23.35 0.09
CA LYS A 73 7.54 21.92 0.10
C LYS A 73 6.38 21.01 0.46
N GLY A 74 5.55 21.39 1.43
CA GLY A 74 4.36 20.63 1.82
C GLY A 74 3.36 20.50 0.67
N TYR A 75 3.11 21.57 -0.08
CA TYR A 75 2.27 21.48 -1.29
C TYR A 75 2.86 20.55 -2.34
N LEU A 76 4.17 20.65 -2.58
CA LEU A 76 4.86 19.80 -3.54
C LEU A 76 4.74 18.33 -3.16
N GLU A 77 4.90 18.01 -1.88
CA GLU A 77 4.73 16.65 -1.38
C GLU A 77 3.31 16.11 -1.62
N ILE A 78 2.27 16.89 -1.33
CA ILE A 78 0.88 16.49 -1.61
C ILE A 78 0.68 16.22 -3.10
N THR A 79 1.17 17.12 -3.97
CA THR A 79 1.02 16.94 -5.43
C THR A 79 1.81 15.74 -5.95
N ALA A 80 3.00 15.46 -5.40
CA ALA A 80 3.82 14.32 -5.77
C ALA A 80 3.21 12.97 -5.37
N GLN A 81 2.31 12.97 -4.39
CA GLN A 81 1.50 11.81 -3.99
C GLN A 81 0.18 11.71 -4.77
N GLY A 82 -0.04 12.57 -5.78
CA GLY A 82 -1.28 12.62 -6.57
C GLY A 82 -2.42 13.40 -5.92
N GLY A 83 -2.16 14.10 -4.81
CA GLY A 83 -3.15 14.93 -4.12
C GLY A 83 -3.34 16.31 -4.75
N SER A 84 -4.54 16.89 -4.58
CA SER A 84 -4.84 18.26 -5.01
C SER A 84 -4.57 19.27 -3.89
N VAL A 85 -3.92 20.38 -4.25
CA VAL A 85 -3.64 21.51 -3.33
C VAL A 85 -4.51 22.74 -3.58
N LYS A 86 -5.43 22.69 -4.57
CA LYS A 86 -6.24 23.85 -5.00
C LYS A 86 -7.03 24.50 -3.86
N ASP A 87 -7.53 23.70 -2.93
CA ASP A 87 -8.40 24.16 -1.84
C ASP A 87 -7.65 24.30 -0.50
N ILE A 88 -6.32 24.18 -0.50
CA ILE A 88 -5.49 24.24 0.70
C ILE A 88 -4.78 25.60 0.78
N THR A 89 -5.22 26.45 1.69
CA THR A 89 -4.61 27.76 1.94
C THR A 89 -3.25 27.63 2.64
N ARG A 90 -2.40 28.66 2.50
CA ARG A 90 -1.08 28.70 3.19
C ARG A 90 -1.23 28.58 4.70
N CYS A 91 -2.28 29.19 5.26
CA CYS A 91 -2.61 29.09 6.68
C CYS A 91 -2.94 27.65 7.11
N GLN A 92 -3.70 26.90 6.31
CA GLN A 92 -4.00 25.50 6.61
C GLN A 92 -2.74 24.63 6.53
N MET A 93 -1.90 24.86 5.53
CA MET A 93 -0.62 24.15 5.42
C MET A 93 0.30 24.47 6.60
N LEU A 94 0.43 25.74 6.98
CA LEU A 94 1.17 26.15 8.16
C LEU A 94 0.61 25.48 9.42
N GLY A 95 -0.71 25.46 9.60
CA GLY A 95 -1.37 24.77 10.71
C GLY A 95 -0.93 23.31 10.82
N LYS A 96 -0.93 22.58 9.70
CA LYS A 96 -0.46 21.19 9.67
C LYS A 96 1.02 21.05 10.05
N LEU A 97 1.88 21.95 9.56
CA LEU A 97 3.30 21.95 9.91
C LEU A 97 3.51 22.21 11.41
N LEU A 98 2.76 23.14 12.00
CA LEU A 98 2.81 23.43 13.44
C LEU A 98 2.39 22.19 14.25
N GLU A 99 1.35 21.49 13.82
CA GLU A 99 0.89 20.23 14.43
C GLU A 99 2.01 19.17 14.43
N ASP A 100 2.65 18.95 13.27
CA ASP A 100 3.74 17.98 13.13
C ASP A 100 4.95 18.34 13.99
N LYS A 101 5.35 19.61 14.02
CA LYS A 101 6.45 20.08 14.88
C LYS A 101 6.14 19.84 16.36
N LEU A 102 4.90 20.08 16.79
CA LEU A 102 4.53 19.89 18.20
C LEU A 102 4.57 18.41 18.58
N TYR A 103 4.07 17.52 17.71
CA TYR A 103 4.20 16.08 17.94
C TYR A 103 5.66 15.64 18.03
N ALA A 104 6.51 16.07 17.10
CA ALA A 104 7.93 15.72 17.12
C ALA A 104 8.65 16.27 18.37
N HIS A 105 8.35 17.51 18.78
CA HIS A 105 8.86 18.08 20.02
C HIS A 105 8.45 17.26 21.24
N GLN A 106 7.17 16.92 21.37
CA GLN A 106 6.71 16.13 22.50
C GLN A 106 7.27 14.70 22.46
N ALA A 107 7.45 14.10 21.28
CA ALA A 107 8.05 12.78 21.12
C ALA A 107 9.44 12.72 21.76
N ILE A 108 10.26 13.76 21.55
CA ILE A 108 11.60 13.88 22.16
C ILE A 108 11.50 14.00 23.67
N GLN A 109 10.59 14.85 24.18
CA GLN A 109 10.37 15.00 25.63
C GLN A 109 9.92 13.69 26.29
N ASP A 110 9.10 12.92 25.58
CA ASP A 110 8.62 11.59 25.98
C ASP A 110 9.64 10.47 25.75
N SER A 111 10.86 10.81 25.29
CA SER A 111 11.94 9.87 25.01
C SER A 111 11.56 8.77 24.00
N ILE A 112 10.72 9.10 23.00
CA ILE A 112 10.45 8.21 21.87
C ILE A 112 11.74 8.09 21.05
N VAL A 113 12.29 6.88 21.00
CA VAL A 113 13.53 6.60 20.28
C VAL A 113 13.22 6.19 18.84
N VAL A 114 13.89 6.84 17.89
CA VAL A 114 13.86 6.49 16.47
C VAL A 114 15.29 6.14 16.06
N SER A 115 15.50 4.95 15.51
CA SER A 115 16.84 4.47 15.20
C SER A 115 17.35 4.99 13.85
N ASP A 116 18.65 5.21 13.75
CA ASP A 116 19.29 5.63 12.49
C ASP A 116 19.17 4.57 11.39
N ALA A 117 18.96 3.30 11.76
CA ALA A 117 18.73 2.22 10.81
C ALA A 117 17.36 2.33 10.13
N GLU A 118 16.31 2.65 10.91
CA GLU A 118 14.97 2.88 10.37
C GLU A 118 14.94 4.10 9.44
N ILE A 119 15.60 5.20 9.85
CA ILE A 119 15.68 6.42 9.02
C ILE A 119 16.44 6.16 7.72
N ARG A 120 17.53 5.40 7.75
CA ARG A 120 18.24 4.99 6.53
C ARG A 120 17.35 4.17 5.60
N GLY A 121 16.60 3.20 6.13
CA GLY A 121 15.65 2.42 5.32
C GLY A 121 14.58 3.30 4.67
N MET A 122 13.95 4.20 5.44
CA MET A 122 12.97 5.16 4.92
C MET A 122 13.57 6.07 3.84
N MET A 123 14.81 6.52 4.03
CA MET A 123 15.53 7.35 3.07
C MET A 123 15.79 6.61 1.77
N ASP A 124 16.27 5.38 1.84
CA ASP A 124 16.57 4.56 0.66
C ASP A 124 15.31 4.29 -0.16
N ASP A 125 14.20 3.91 0.49
CA ASP A 125 12.91 3.68 -0.17
C ASP A 125 12.40 4.94 -0.88
N ARG A 126 12.49 6.08 -0.19
CA ARG A 126 12.01 7.37 -0.72
C ARG A 126 12.90 7.89 -1.85
N LEU A 127 14.22 7.72 -1.75
CA LEU A 127 15.17 8.04 -2.81
C LEU A 127 14.91 7.18 -4.05
N ASN A 128 14.71 5.87 -3.88
CA ASN A 128 14.40 4.97 -4.98
C ASN A 128 13.13 5.41 -5.72
N TYR A 129 12.07 5.76 -4.98
CA TYR A 129 10.84 6.31 -5.58
C TYR A 129 11.10 7.60 -6.36
N MET A 130 11.82 8.56 -5.78
CA MET A 130 12.13 9.84 -6.45
C MET A 130 12.99 9.65 -7.71
N VAL A 131 13.98 8.77 -7.65
CA VAL A 131 14.85 8.44 -8.80
C VAL A 131 14.06 7.71 -9.88
N GLN A 132 13.11 6.84 -9.54
CA GLN A 132 12.24 6.21 -10.54
C GLN A 132 11.37 7.23 -11.29
N GLN A 133 10.90 8.28 -10.61
CA GLN A 133 10.07 9.33 -11.24
C GLN A 133 10.89 10.33 -12.06
N VAL A 134 12.07 10.74 -11.55
CA VAL A 134 12.87 11.84 -12.13
C VAL A 134 14.05 11.32 -12.98
N GLY A 135 14.42 10.06 -12.81
CA GLY A 135 15.47 9.34 -13.53
C GLY A 135 16.90 9.53 -12.99
N ASP A 136 17.16 10.61 -12.25
CA ASP A 136 18.52 10.95 -11.79
C ASP A 136 18.49 11.62 -10.41
N ILE A 137 19.31 11.11 -9.49
CA ILE A 137 19.47 11.65 -8.14
C ILE A 137 19.98 13.09 -8.15
N ASN A 138 20.80 13.50 -9.12
CA ASN A 138 21.30 14.87 -9.20
C ASN A 138 20.18 15.87 -9.49
N LYS A 139 19.17 15.46 -10.26
CA LYS A 139 17.98 16.28 -10.49
C LYS A 139 17.13 16.42 -9.23
N VAL A 140 17.04 15.36 -8.42
CA VAL A 140 16.39 15.41 -7.10
C VAL A 140 17.13 16.38 -6.18
N VAL A 141 18.45 16.28 -6.09
CA VAL A 141 19.29 17.20 -5.29
C VAL A 141 19.12 18.65 -5.73
N ALA A 142 19.16 18.91 -7.04
CA ALA A 142 18.94 20.24 -7.60
C ALA A 142 17.51 20.77 -7.34
N TYR A 143 16.51 19.88 -7.36
CA TYR A 143 15.12 20.22 -7.07
C TYR A 143 14.96 20.73 -5.63
N TYR A 144 15.61 20.08 -4.66
CA TYR A 144 15.65 20.53 -3.27
C TYR A 144 16.65 21.68 -3.01
N LYS A 145 17.27 22.21 -4.08
CA LYS A 145 18.26 23.29 -4.04
C LYS A 145 19.44 22.98 -3.11
N LYS A 146 19.89 21.72 -3.12
CA LYS A 146 21.05 21.25 -2.36
C LYS A 146 22.28 21.17 -3.25
N ASN A 147 23.46 21.37 -2.68
CA ASN A 147 24.70 21.46 -3.45
C ASN A 147 25.35 20.08 -3.68
N SER A 148 24.98 19.08 -2.89
CA SER A 148 25.47 17.72 -3.04
C SER A 148 24.43 16.68 -2.60
N VAL A 149 24.62 15.43 -3.04
CA VAL A 149 23.83 14.27 -2.60
C VAL A 149 23.95 14.09 -1.09
N GLU A 150 25.13 14.31 -0.51
CA GLU A 150 25.36 14.12 0.93
C GLU A 150 24.63 15.18 1.77
N GLU A 151 24.68 16.45 1.32
CA GLU A 151 23.92 17.52 1.95
C GLU A 151 22.41 17.25 1.88
N PHE A 152 21.93 16.76 0.74
CA PHE A 152 20.55 16.35 0.58
C PHE A 152 20.18 15.20 1.52
N LYS A 153 20.99 14.14 1.59
CA LYS A 153 20.74 12.99 2.47
C LYS A 153 20.68 13.38 3.94
N THR A 154 21.59 14.24 4.39
CA THR A 154 21.60 14.76 5.76
C THR A 154 20.31 15.54 6.07
N TYR A 155 20.00 16.53 5.23
CA TYR A 155 18.78 17.32 5.34
C TYR A 155 17.52 16.45 5.32
N PHE A 156 17.48 15.45 4.44
CA PHE A 156 16.32 14.59 4.28
C PHE A 156 16.17 13.60 5.44
N SER A 157 17.28 13.10 5.98
CA SER A 157 17.30 12.28 7.19
C SER A 157 16.67 13.01 8.38
N ASP A 158 16.97 14.30 8.56
CA ASP A 158 16.38 15.10 9.64
C ASP A 158 14.86 15.23 9.48
N ILE A 159 14.37 15.45 8.25
CA ILE A 159 12.94 15.49 7.94
C ILE A 159 12.27 14.15 8.23
N LEU A 160 12.86 13.05 7.77
CA LEU A 160 12.30 11.71 8.01
C LEU A 160 12.27 11.38 9.49
N LYS A 161 13.30 11.79 10.25
CA LYS A 161 13.33 11.63 11.70
C LYS A 161 12.22 12.42 12.37
N GLU A 162 12.01 13.66 11.98
CA GLU A 162 10.92 14.49 12.50
C GLU A 162 9.54 13.88 12.18
N GLN A 163 9.30 13.48 10.93
CA GLN A 163 8.06 12.83 10.52
C GLN A 163 7.80 11.52 11.27
N LYS A 164 8.86 10.72 11.49
CA LYS A 164 8.76 9.48 12.25
C LYS A 164 8.45 9.74 13.72
N LEU A 165 9.10 10.72 14.35
CA LEU A 165 8.79 11.15 15.72
C LEU A 165 7.34 11.63 15.84
N ALA A 166 6.87 12.45 14.90
CA ALA A 166 5.49 12.93 14.89
C ALA A 166 4.47 11.78 14.73
N SER A 167 4.77 10.83 13.83
CA SER A 167 3.96 9.63 13.59
C SER A 167 3.89 8.72 14.82
N GLU A 168 5.02 8.41 15.46
CA GLU A 168 5.06 7.58 16.66
C GLU A 168 4.37 8.24 17.86
N MET A 169 4.50 9.57 18.01
CA MET A 169 3.78 10.31 19.05
C MET A 169 2.27 10.28 18.81
N THR A 170 1.83 10.50 17.57
CA THR A 170 0.41 10.39 17.19
C THR A 170 -0.12 8.99 17.49
N LYS A 171 0.62 7.96 17.05
CA LYS A 171 0.32 6.55 17.30
C LYS A 171 0.18 6.25 18.79
N LYS A 172 1.15 6.67 19.61
CA LYS A 172 1.13 6.52 21.07
C LYS A 172 -0.14 7.11 21.71
N ILE A 173 -0.64 8.25 21.19
CA ILE A 173 -1.87 8.87 21.68
C ILE A 173 -3.09 8.05 21.29
N VAL A 174 -3.20 7.63 20.03
CA VAL A 174 -4.41 6.97 19.51
C VAL A 174 -4.51 5.50 19.93
N ASP A 175 -3.39 4.80 20.10
CA ASP A 175 -3.35 3.38 20.51
C ASP A 175 -3.82 3.20 21.96
N ALA A 176 -3.64 4.23 22.80
CA ALA A 176 -4.15 4.24 24.17
C ALA A 176 -5.67 4.50 24.25
N VAL A 177 -6.33 4.84 23.14
CA VAL A 177 -7.76 5.15 23.12
C VAL A 177 -8.56 3.87 22.91
N GLU A 178 -9.29 3.47 23.94
CA GLU A 178 -10.30 2.41 23.85
C GLU A 178 -11.71 2.99 23.82
N ILE A 179 -12.68 2.25 23.25
CA ILE A 179 -14.08 2.65 23.21
C ILE A 179 -14.96 1.60 23.89
N THR A 180 -15.82 2.02 24.80
CA THR A 180 -16.76 1.15 25.51
C THR A 180 -18.10 1.02 24.77
N PRO A 181 -18.88 -0.08 24.94
CA PRO A 181 -20.19 -0.21 24.32
C PRO A 181 -21.18 0.92 24.65
N GLU A 182 -21.08 1.49 25.86
CA GLU A 182 -21.89 2.63 26.27
C GLU A 182 -21.53 3.90 25.48
N GLU A 183 -20.23 4.16 25.30
CA GLU A 183 -19.78 5.28 24.48
C GLU A 183 -20.22 5.14 23.02
N VAL A 184 -20.16 3.92 22.45
CA VAL A 184 -20.67 3.65 21.09
C VAL A 184 -22.17 3.95 21.01
N ARG A 185 -22.95 3.54 22.02
CA ARG A 185 -24.38 3.82 22.11
C ARG A 185 -24.65 5.33 22.16
N ASN A 186 -23.89 6.05 22.98
CA ASN A 186 -24.05 7.49 23.16
C ASN A 186 -23.61 8.27 21.92
N PHE A 187 -22.54 7.83 21.25
CA PHE A 187 -22.12 8.36 19.94
C PHE A 187 -23.27 8.22 18.92
N PHE A 188 -23.80 7.01 18.74
CA PHE A 188 -24.87 6.78 17.77
C PHE A 188 -26.13 7.61 18.06
N LYS A 189 -26.53 7.72 19.32
CA LYS A 189 -27.70 8.53 19.74
C LYS A 189 -27.55 10.03 19.49
N LYS A 190 -26.33 10.55 19.40
CA LYS A 190 -26.05 11.98 19.17
C LYS A 190 -26.21 12.38 17.70
N ILE A 191 -26.14 11.42 16.78
CA ILE A 191 -26.24 11.69 15.34
C ILE A 191 -27.72 11.91 15.00
N PRO A 192 -28.11 13.08 14.45
CA PRO A 192 -29.46 13.28 13.94
C PRO A 192 -29.81 12.20 12.91
N LYS A 193 -31.07 11.77 12.86
CA LYS A 193 -31.49 10.67 11.97
C LYS A 193 -31.21 10.97 10.51
N GLU A 194 -31.29 12.23 10.13
CA GLU A 194 -31.05 12.76 8.78
C GLU A 194 -29.56 12.82 8.43
N GLU A 195 -28.68 12.76 9.43
CA GLU A 195 -27.22 12.76 9.29
C GLU A 195 -26.62 11.35 9.44
N LEU A 196 -27.45 10.33 9.68
CA LEU A 196 -26.98 8.96 9.79
C LEU A 196 -26.35 8.52 8.46
N PRO A 197 -25.14 7.92 8.50
CA PRO A 197 -24.50 7.45 7.28
C PRO A 197 -25.33 6.33 6.66
N THR A 198 -25.34 6.28 5.33
CA THR A 198 -25.89 5.16 4.57
C THR A 198 -24.78 4.17 4.27
N PHE A 199 -25.02 2.90 4.55
CA PHE A 199 -24.17 1.82 4.08
C PHE A 199 -24.69 1.32 2.73
N GLY A 200 -23.77 1.14 1.79
CA GLY A 200 -24.07 0.55 0.49
C GLY A 200 -24.58 -0.89 0.64
N ALA A 201 -25.03 -1.46 -0.47
CA ALA A 201 -25.37 -2.89 -0.47
C ALA A 201 -24.11 -3.72 -0.17
N GLU A 202 -24.28 -4.77 0.63
CA GLU A 202 -23.22 -5.68 1.04
C GLU A 202 -23.62 -7.13 0.76
N MET A 203 -22.62 -7.98 0.60
CA MET A 203 -22.81 -9.42 0.48
C MET A 203 -21.82 -10.17 1.37
N GLU A 204 -22.25 -11.33 1.85
CA GLU A 204 -21.39 -12.33 2.46
C GLU A 204 -21.23 -13.49 1.49
N VAL A 205 -19.99 -13.74 1.09
CA VAL A 205 -19.64 -14.70 0.05
C VAL A 205 -18.94 -15.88 0.69
N ALA A 206 -19.27 -17.09 0.24
CA ALA A 206 -18.55 -18.29 0.60
C ALA A 206 -18.03 -19.00 -0.65
N GLN A 207 -16.88 -19.68 -0.51
CA GLN A 207 -16.28 -20.46 -1.58
C GLN A 207 -15.87 -21.87 -1.14
N ILE A 208 -15.81 -22.76 -2.13
CA ILE A 208 -15.21 -24.08 -2.02
C ILE A 208 -14.14 -24.15 -3.10
N VAL A 209 -12.92 -24.57 -2.74
CA VAL A 209 -11.80 -24.67 -3.67
C VAL A 209 -11.38 -26.12 -3.78
N VAL A 210 -11.16 -26.57 -5.01
CA VAL A 210 -10.60 -27.88 -5.33
C VAL A 210 -9.30 -27.68 -6.11
N GLU A 211 -8.24 -28.28 -5.59
CA GLU A 211 -6.94 -28.28 -6.23
C GLU A 211 -6.79 -29.51 -7.14
N PRO A 212 -6.24 -29.34 -8.36
CA PRO A 212 -5.90 -30.48 -9.19
C PRO A 212 -4.77 -31.27 -8.55
N LYS A 213 -4.99 -32.56 -8.36
CA LYS A 213 -4.00 -33.46 -7.77
C LYS A 213 -2.95 -33.80 -8.80
N VAL A 214 -1.71 -33.42 -8.52
CA VAL A 214 -0.56 -33.83 -9.33
C VAL A 214 -0.41 -35.35 -9.21
N SER A 215 -0.26 -36.03 -10.35
CA SER A 215 -0.07 -37.47 -10.36
C SER A 215 1.30 -37.85 -9.77
N ALA A 216 1.40 -39.04 -9.17
CA ALA A 216 2.69 -39.54 -8.68
C ALA A 216 3.73 -39.64 -9.81
N GLU A 217 3.29 -39.91 -11.04
CA GLU A 217 4.13 -39.96 -12.23
C GLU A 217 4.71 -38.57 -12.57
N ASP A 218 3.89 -37.52 -12.53
CA ASP A 218 4.34 -36.15 -12.81
C ASP A 218 5.26 -35.62 -11.71
N GLU A 219 4.99 -35.97 -10.45
CA GLU A 219 5.93 -35.70 -9.36
C GLU A 219 7.26 -36.44 -9.56
N GLN A 220 7.22 -37.69 -10.02
CA GLN A 220 8.43 -38.48 -10.27
C GLN A 220 9.25 -37.89 -11.42
N LYS A 221 8.62 -37.47 -12.52
CA LYS A 221 9.30 -36.78 -13.64
C LYS A 221 10.08 -35.55 -13.17
N VAL A 222 9.52 -34.78 -12.25
CA VAL A 222 10.20 -33.61 -11.67
C VAL A 222 11.39 -34.04 -10.82
N LYS A 223 11.23 -35.04 -9.95
CA LYS A 223 12.34 -35.59 -9.15
C LYS A 223 13.45 -36.13 -10.03
N ASP A 224 13.13 -36.90 -11.05
CA ASP A 224 14.10 -37.47 -11.99
C ASP A 224 14.87 -36.37 -12.72
N ARG A 225 14.19 -35.30 -13.13
CA ARG A 225 14.83 -34.13 -13.74
C ARG A 225 15.76 -33.41 -12.78
N LEU A 226 15.35 -33.20 -11.52
CA LEU A 226 16.20 -32.58 -10.51
C LEU A 226 17.40 -33.47 -10.17
N ASN A 227 17.21 -34.79 -10.11
CA ASN A 227 18.29 -35.77 -9.92
C ASN A 227 19.28 -35.76 -11.09
N ALA A 228 18.80 -35.64 -12.33
CA ALA A 228 19.66 -35.51 -13.50
C ALA A 228 20.47 -34.20 -13.44
N ILE A 229 19.84 -33.08 -13.10
CA ILE A 229 20.55 -31.80 -12.92
C ILE A 229 21.59 -31.91 -11.81
N ARG A 230 21.24 -32.51 -10.67
CA ARG A 230 22.17 -32.73 -9.56
C ARG A 230 23.37 -33.56 -10.00
N LYS A 231 23.14 -34.66 -10.72
CA LYS A 231 24.20 -35.51 -11.28
C LYS A 231 25.13 -34.71 -12.20
N ASP A 232 24.57 -33.93 -13.14
CA ASP A 232 25.36 -33.11 -14.05
C ASP A 232 26.26 -32.11 -13.29
N VAL A 233 25.77 -31.53 -12.18
CA VAL A 233 26.56 -30.61 -11.35
C VAL A 233 27.66 -31.35 -10.60
N LEU A 234 27.38 -32.54 -10.06
CA LEU A 234 28.40 -33.38 -9.42
C LEU A 234 29.49 -33.82 -10.41
N GLU A 235 29.16 -33.95 -11.70
CA GLU A 235 30.09 -34.25 -12.80
C GLU A 235 30.83 -33.00 -13.32
N GLY A 236 30.60 -31.81 -12.73
CA GLY A 236 31.34 -30.59 -13.02
C GLY A 236 30.56 -29.50 -13.78
N SER A 237 29.27 -29.70 -14.05
CA SER A 237 28.44 -28.63 -14.62
C SER A 237 28.21 -27.49 -13.62
N SER A 238 28.15 -26.25 -14.11
CA SER A 238 27.81 -25.09 -13.27
C SER A 238 26.36 -25.14 -12.79
N PHE A 239 26.17 -25.18 -11.46
CA PHE A 239 24.84 -25.08 -10.83
C PHE A 239 24.15 -23.78 -11.24
N ALA A 240 24.88 -22.66 -11.26
CA ALA A 240 24.35 -21.36 -11.65
C ALA A 240 23.75 -21.39 -13.07
N THR A 241 24.45 -22.02 -14.01
CA THR A 241 23.95 -22.16 -15.39
C THR A 241 22.70 -23.04 -15.45
N LYS A 242 22.68 -24.16 -14.72
CA LYS A 242 21.48 -25.01 -14.63
C LYS A 242 20.29 -24.28 -14.00
N ALA A 243 20.54 -23.43 -13.01
CA ALA A 243 19.52 -22.61 -12.38
C ALA A 243 18.92 -21.60 -13.34
N VAL A 244 19.75 -20.86 -14.10
CA VAL A 244 19.27 -19.92 -15.14
C VAL A 244 18.41 -20.64 -16.19
N LEU A 245 18.79 -21.85 -16.59
CA LEU A 245 18.13 -22.58 -17.69
C LEU A 245 16.84 -23.30 -17.26
N TYR A 246 16.77 -23.78 -16.02
CA TYR A 246 15.72 -24.71 -15.60
C TYR A 246 14.93 -24.29 -14.36
N SER A 247 15.45 -23.36 -13.56
CA SER A 247 14.73 -22.93 -12.36
C SER A 247 13.52 -22.09 -12.74
N GLN A 248 12.38 -22.45 -12.16
CA GLN A 248 11.12 -21.74 -12.25
C GLN A 248 10.95 -20.71 -11.12
N ASP A 249 11.98 -20.48 -10.30
CA ASP A 249 11.96 -19.39 -9.32
C ASP A 249 12.30 -18.04 -10.00
N PRO A 250 11.32 -17.13 -10.21
CA PRO A 250 11.59 -15.86 -10.87
C PRO A 250 12.53 -14.95 -10.06
N GLY A 251 12.59 -15.12 -8.73
CA GLY A 251 13.37 -14.26 -7.85
C GLY A 251 14.88 -14.48 -7.95
N SER A 252 15.32 -15.71 -8.20
CA SER A 252 16.75 -16.06 -8.22
C SER A 252 17.24 -16.70 -9.51
N SER A 253 16.35 -17.26 -10.36
CA SER A 253 16.74 -17.93 -11.60
C SER A 253 17.64 -17.03 -12.48
N PRO A 254 17.34 -15.73 -12.71
CA PRO A 254 18.21 -14.85 -13.47
C PRO A 254 19.62 -14.64 -12.86
N ASN A 255 19.77 -14.80 -11.54
CA ASN A 255 21.02 -14.67 -10.82
C ASN A 255 21.67 -16.04 -10.50
N GLY A 256 21.34 -17.07 -11.28
CA GLY A 256 21.90 -18.41 -11.10
C GLY A 256 21.47 -19.08 -9.80
N GLY A 257 20.23 -18.85 -9.37
CA GLY A 257 19.61 -19.48 -8.20
C GLY A 257 20.05 -18.89 -6.85
N PHE A 258 20.86 -17.83 -6.86
CA PHE A 258 21.56 -17.34 -5.68
C PHE A 258 20.63 -16.66 -4.66
N TYR A 259 20.74 -17.09 -3.40
CA TYR A 259 20.18 -16.43 -2.24
C TYR A 259 21.20 -16.33 -1.11
N LYS A 260 21.00 -15.29 -0.31
CA LYS A 260 21.71 -15.06 0.94
C LYS A 260 20.68 -15.07 2.06
N MET A 261 20.80 -16.01 3.00
CA MET A 261 19.79 -16.19 4.04
C MET A 261 20.36 -16.40 5.44
N THR A 262 19.52 -16.10 6.43
CA THR A 262 19.70 -16.50 7.83
C THR A 262 18.46 -17.27 8.28
N ARG A 263 18.46 -17.84 9.49
CA ARG A 263 17.26 -18.50 10.05
C ARG A 263 16.04 -17.58 10.18
N LYS A 264 16.27 -16.25 10.23
CA LYS A 264 15.24 -15.20 10.32
C LYS A 264 14.66 -14.81 8.95
N THR A 265 15.28 -15.21 7.85
CA THR A 265 14.77 -14.93 6.50
C THR A 265 13.37 -15.53 6.35
N PRO A 266 12.39 -14.82 5.74
CA PRO A 266 10.99 -15.24 5.65
C PRO A 266 10.77 -16.33 4.58
N PHE A 267 11.60 -17.37 4.59
CA PHE A 267 11.45 -18.56 3.75
C PHE A 267 10.68 -19.66 4.47
N VAL A 268 10.05 -20.53 3.69
CA VAL A 268 9.31 -21.70 4.18
C VAL A 268 10.23 -22.64 4.97
N LYS A 269 9.66 -23.29 5.98
CA LYS A 269 10.42 -24.07 6.96
C LYS A 269 11.22 -25.19 6.30
N GLU A 270 10.60 -25.91 5.38
CA GLU A 270 11.17 -27.04 4.65
C GLU A 270 12.43 -26.65 3.89
N PHE A 271 12.42 -25.46 3.27
CA PHE A 271 13.58 -24.93 2.55
C PHE A 271 14.73 -24.58 3.51
N LYS A 272 14.42 -23.94 4.63
CA LYS A 272 15.42 -23.59 5.65
C LYS A 272 16.03 -24.85 6.28
N ASP A 273 15.22 -25.84 6.62
CA ASP A 273 15.69 -27.07 7.25
C ASP A 273 16.73 -27.78 6.39
N VAL A 274 16.50 -27.87 5.07
CA VAL A 274 17.47 -28.45 4.12
C VAL A 274 18.67 -27.52 3.93
N ALA A 275 18.46 -26.22 3.72
CA ALA A 275 19.56 -25.26 3.53
C ALA A 275 20.58 -25.28 4.67
N PHE A 276 20.11 -25.37 5.92
CA PHE A 276 20.96 -25.38 7.11
C PHE A 276 21.45 -26.78 7.52
N SER A 277 21.00 -27.85 6.85
CA SER A 277 21.55 -29.20 7.08
C SER A 277 22.75 -29.52 6.19
N LEU A 278 22.97 -28.74 5.13
CA LEU A 278 24.03 -28.95 4.14
C LEU A 278 25.35 -28.28 4.55
N GLY A 279 26.47 -28.92 4.24
CA GLY A 279 27.80 -28.32 4.31
C GLY A 279 28.15 -27.46 3.09
N GLU A 280 29.25 -26.68 3.17
CA GLU A 280 29.77 -25.93 2.03
C GLU A 280 30.11 -26.86 0.85
N GLY A 281 29.64 -26.51 -0.35
CA GLY A 281 29.79 -27.30 -1.57
C GLY A 281 28.83 -28.49 -1.70
N GLU A 282 28.01 -28.79 -0.68
CA GLU A 282 27.08 -29.91 -0.71
C GLU A 282 25.82 -29.57 -1.51
N ILE A 283 25.28 -30.58 -2.22
CA ILE A 283 24.03 -30.50 -2.99
C ILE A 283 22.99 -31.45 -2.41
N SER A 284 21.83 -30.91 -2.01
CA SER A 284 20.73 -31.70 -1.46
C SER A 284 20.13 -32.67 -2.48
N GLU A 285 19.51 -33.73 -1.97
CA GLU A 285 18.52 -34.48 -2.74
C GLU A 285 17.27 -33.60 -3.03
N PRO A 286 16.45 -33.96 -4.04
CA PRO A 286 15.20 -33.24 -4.30
C PRO A 286 14.23 -33.29 -3.12
N PHE A 287 13.75 -32.14 -2.67
CA PHE A 287 12.79 -32.03 -1.58
C PHE A 287 11.60 -31.13 -1.94
N LYS A 288 10.45 -31.35 -1.31
CA LYS A 288 9.18 -30.69 -1.63
C LYS A 288 8.90 -29.51 -0.71
N THR A 289 8.39 -28.42 -1.27
CA THR A 289 7.79 -27.29 -0.54
C THR A 289 6.44 -26.93 -1.16
N THR A 290 5.77 -25.89 -0.64
CA THR A 290 4.52 -25.35 -1.21
C THR A 290 4.67 -24.81 -2.63
N PHE A 291 5.90 -24.52 -3.08
CA PHE A 291 6.19 -23.97 -4.42
C PHE A 291 6.55 -25.03 -5.46
N GLY A 292 6.80 -26.28 -5.05
CA GLY A 292 7.26 -27.35 -5.94
C GLY A 292 8.42 -28.14 -5.33
N TYR A 293 9.25 -28.72 -6.18
CA TYR A 293 10.44 -29.47 -5.78
C TYR A 293 11.71 -28.66 -5.98
N HIS A 294 12.65 -28.83 -5.06
CA HIS A 294 13.85 -28.01 -4.94
C HIS A 294 15.09 -28.89 -4.84
N ILE A 295 16.20 -28.41 -5.36
CA ILE A 295 17.56 -28.80 -4.94
C ILE A 295 18.33 -27.55 -4.53
N ILE A 296 19.16 -27.67 -3.50
CA ILE A 296 20.00 -26.58 -2.97
C ILE A 296 21.47 -26.98 -3.08
N MET A 297 22.33 -26.03 -3.43
CA MET A 297 23.78 -26.10 -3.27
C MET A 297 24.25 -24.97 -2.36
N VAL A 298 25.01 -25.27 -1.31
CA VAL A 298 25.56 -24.23 -0.43
C VAL A 298 26.89 -23.73 -0.97
N ASP A 299 26.97 -22.44 -1.30
CA ASP A 299 28.20 -21.81 -1.78
C ASP A 299 29.15 -21.50 -0.61
N LYS A 300 28.62 -20.93 0.49
CA LYS A 300 29.42 -20.51 1.65
C LYS A 300 28.60 -20.35 2.93
N ILE A 301 29.21 -20.66 4.07
CA ILE A 301 28.64 -20.49 5.41
C ILE A 301 29.48 -19.47 6.19
N LYS A 302 28.85 -18.37 6.62
CA LYS A 302 29.47 -17.28 7.40
C LYS A 302 28.73 -17.10 8.72
N GLY A 303 29.14 -17.84 9.75
CA GLY A 303 28.49 -17.78 11.06
C GLY A 303 27.04 -18.28 10.98
N GLN A 304 26.06 -17.37 11.12
CA GLN A 304 24.62 -17.70 11.03
C GLN A 304 24.03 -17.49 9.63
N GLU A 305 24.85 -17.07 8.69
CA GLU A 305 24.46 -16.72 7.33
C GLU A 305 24.92 -17.80 6.34
N VAL A 306 24.04 -18.15 5.41
CA VAL A 306 24.30 -19.12 4.35
C VAL A 306 24.08 -18.44 3.00
N GLU A 307 25.11 -18.46 2.18
CA GLU A 307 25.07 -18.12 0.76
C GLU A 307 24.86 -19.42 0.00
N LEU A 308 23.79 -19.52 -0.78
CA LEU A 308 23.42 -20.74 -1.48
C LEU A 308 22.81 -20.47 -2.84
N ARG A 309 22.69 -21.52 -3.64
CA ARG A 309 21.95 -21.54 -4.90
C ARG A 309 20.87 -22.60 -4.84
N HIS A 310 19.76 -22.36 -5.51
CA HIS A 310 18.72 -23.37 -5.62
C HIS A 310 18.07 -23.42 -7.01
N ILE A 311 17.43 -24.55 -7.30
CA ILE A 311 16.64 -24.76 -8.50
C ILE A 311 15.26 -25.23 -8.06
N LEU A 312 14.23 -24.50 -8.47
CA LEU A 312 12.83 -24.84 -8.27
C LEU A 312 12.25 -25.41 -9.56
N ILE A 313 11.63 -26.59 -9.48
CA ILE A 313 10.78 -27.12 -10.55
C ILE A 313 9.45 -27.54 -9.92
N ALA A 314 8.38 -26.91 -10.36
CA ALA A 314 7.02 -27.27 -10.01
C ALA A 314 6.50 -28.32 -11.02
N PRO A 315 5.78 -29.36 -10.54
CA PRO A 315 5.11 -30.28 -11.44
C PRO A 315 4.03 -29.54 -12.24
N THR A 316 4.01 -29.78 -13.54
CA THR A 316 2.97 -29.25 -14.41
C THR A 316 1.66 -29.97 -14.14
N VAL A 317 0.59 -29.20 -13.93
CA VAL A 317 -0.76 -29.78 -13.82
C VAL A 317 -1.17 -30.30 -15.21
N SER A 318 -1.35 -31.61 -15.33
CA SER A 318 -1.82 -32.26 -16.55
C SER A 318 -3.27 -31.91 -16.86
N GLU A 319 -3.66 -32.00 -18.13
CA GLU A 319 -5.07 -31.81 -18.54
C GLU A 319 -6.00 -32.80 -17.86
N THR A 320 -5.53 -34.02 -17.61
CA THR A 320 -6.27 -35.04 -16.85
C THR A 320 -6.50 -34.60 -15.41
N ALA A 321 -5.46 -34.12 -14.70
CA ALA A 321 -5.63 -33.61 -13.34
C ALA A 321 -6.59 -32.41 -13.26
N LEU A 322 -6.59 -31.53 -14.27
CA LEU A 322 -7.56 -30.44 -14.37
C LEU A 322 -8.97 -30.95 -14.62
N LYS A 323 -9.14 -31.96 -15.48
CA LYS A 323 -10.43 -32.59 -15.74
C LYS A 323 -10.98 -33.26 -14.47
N ASP A 324 -10.17 -34.04 -13.77
CA ASP A 324 -10.55 -34.73 -12.53
C ASP A 324 -10.95 -33.73 -11.43
N ALA A 325 -10.22 -32.61 -11.31
CA ALA A 325 -10.57 -31.54 -10.38
C ALA A 325 -11.92 -30.89 -10.73
N LYS A 326 -12.17 -30.65 -12.03
CA LYS A 326 -13.42 -30.11 -12.54
C LYS A 326 -14.60 -31.05 -12.28
N GLU A 327 -14.41 -32.35 -12.48
CA GLU A 327 -15.42 -33.36 -12.21
C GLU A 327 -15.69 -33.48 -10.71
N ARG A 328 -14.65 -33.50 -9.87
CA ARG A 328 -14.79 -33.50 -8.40
C ARG A 328 -15.62 -32.32 -7.92
N ILE A 329 -15.28 -31.11 -8.36
CA ILE A 329 -16.00 -29.92 -7.91
C ILE A 329 -17.42 -29.82 -8.49
N ALA A 330 -17.65 -30.35 -9.70
CA ALA A 330 -19.00 -30.49 -10.25
C ALA A 330 -19.84 -31.47 -9.42
N ASN A 331 -19.26 -32.57 -8.94
CA ASN A 331 -19.94 -33.50 -8.04
C ASN A 331 -20.24 -32.86 -6.68
N ILE A 332 -19.32 -32.06 -6.13
CA ILE A 332 -19.58 -31.26 -4.92
C ILE A 332 -20.80 -30.37 -5.12
N ARG A 333 -20.83 -29.62 -6.23
CA ARG A 333 -21.96 -28.76 -6.59
C ARG A 333 -23.27 -29.54 -6.64
N ALA A 334 -23.28 -30.69 -7.32
CA ALA A 334 -24.46 -31.54 -7.46
C ALA A 334 -24.99 -32.03 -6.09
N LYS A 335 -24.11 -32.48 -5.18
CA LYS A 335 -24.51 -32.87 -3.82
C LYS A 335 -25.19 -31.73 -3.05
N ILE A 336 -24.67 -30.51 -3.19
CA ILE A 336 -25.25 -29.33 -2.51
C ILE A 336 -26.60 -28.96 -3.15
N GLU A 337 -26.72 -28.98 -4.47
CA GLU A 337 -27.98 -28.70 -5.18
C GLU A 337 -29.07 -29.74 -4.85
N ASN A 338 -28.68 -31.01 -4.71
CA ASN A 338 -29.55 -32.11 -4.29
C ASN A 338 -29.88 -32.07 -2.79
N LYS A 339 -29.31 -31.12 -2.03
CA LYS A 339 -29.47 -30.97 -0.58
C LYS A 339 -28.99 -32.18 0.22
N GLU A 340 -28.03 -32.93 -0.31
CA GLU A 340 -27.39 -34.04 0.41
C GLU A 340 -26.46 -33.52 1.52
N ILE A 341 -25.81 -32.39 1.27
CA ILE A 341 -24.95 -31.66 2.21
C ILE A 341 -25.13 -30.15 2.04
N THR A 342 -24.86 -29.37 3.08
CA THR A 342 -24.86 -27.90 2.96
C THR A 342 -23.58 -27.38 2.31
N PHE A 343 -23.59 -26.16 1.76
CA PHE A 343 -22.37 -25.53 1.24
C PHE A 343 -21.28 -25.45 2.31
N ALA A 344 -21.64 -25.05 3.53
CA ALA A 344 -20.70 -24.94 4.65
C ALA A 344 -20.13 -26.28 5.10
N GLU A 345 -20.90 -27.37 5.00
CA GLU A 345 -20.42 -28.72 5.26
C GLU A 345 -19.47 -29.20 4.16
N ALA A 346 -19.86 -29.03 2.89
CA ALA A 346 -19.00 -29.33 1.74
C ALA A 346 -17.69 -28.55 1.80
N ALA A 347 -17.72 -27.28 2.23
CA ALA A 347 -16.50 -26.51 2.46
C ALA A 347 -15.61 -27.15 3.54
N ARG A 348 -16.19 -27.56 4.68
CA ARG A 348 -15.42 -28.19 5.77
C ARG A 348 -14.81 -29.52 5.39
N THR A 349 -15.52 -30.34 4.63
CA THR A 349 -15.13 -31.74 4.35
C THR A 349 -14.43 -31.93 3.01
N GLU A 350 -14.80 -31.16 1.98
CA GLU A 350 -14.37 -31.38 0.60
C GLU A 350 -13.51 -30.25 0.01
N SER A 351 -13.45 -29.06 0.64
CA SER A 351 -12.56 -27.97 0.19
C SER A 351 -11.09 -28.25 0.54
N ASP A 352 -10.23 -27.98 -0.43
CA ASP A 352 -8.77 -28.06 -0.28
C ASP A 352 -8.18 -26.74 0.28
N GLU A 353 -8.93 -25.64 0.29
CA GLU A 353 -8.52 -24.35 0.88
C GLU A 353 -8.60 -24.39 2.41
N LYS A 354 -7.48 -24.17 3.10
CA LYS A 354 -7.38 -24.32 4.56
C LYS A 354 -7.95 -23.12 5.31
N GLU A 355 -7.81 -21.95 4.71
CA GLU A 355 -8.10 -20.63 5.26
C GLU A 355 -9.59 -20.47 5.56
N THR A 356 -10.45 -20.95 4.66
CA THR A 356 -11.90 -20.76 4.74
C THR A 356 -12.65 -22.03 5.11
N ARG A 357 -12.10 -23.23 4.87
CA ARG A 357 -12.83 -24.50 5.07
C ARG A 357 -13.43 -24.63 6.46
N ALA A 358 -12.68 -24.26 7.51
CA ALA A 358 -13.14 -24.39 8.90
C ALA A 358 -14.36 -23.51 9.19
N ASN A 359 -14.40 -22.33 8.55
CA ASN A 359 -15.50 -21.38 8.64
C ASN A 359 -16.58 -21.58 7.56
N GLY A 360 -16.72 -22.80 7.02
CA GLY A 360 -17.75 -23.11 6.03
C GLY A 360 -17.54 -22.42 4.68
N GLY A 361 -16.31 -22.03 4.35
CA GLY A 361 -15.97 -21.38 3.09
C GLY A 361 -16.16 -19.86 3.10
N THR A 362 -16.61 -19.27 4.19
CA THR A 362 -16.88 -17.82 4.27
C THR A 362 -15.62 -17.01 4.02
N LEU A 363 -15.70 -16.07 3.08
CA LEU A 363 -14.65 -15.13 2.75
C LEU A 363 -14.55 -14.03 3.81
N ILE A 364 -13.31 -13.64 4.10
CA ILE A 364 -13.00 -12.51 4.98
C ILE A 364 -12.53 -11.36 4.08
N ASN A 365 -13.13 -10.19 4.27
CA ASN A 365 -12.73 -8.98 3.59
C ASN A 365 -11.33 -8.57 4.09
N PRO A 366 -10.31 -8.52 3.21
CA PRO A 366 -8.95 -8.23 3.63
C PRO A 366 -8.77 -6.81 4.19
N ASN A 367 -9.66 -5.88 3.83
CA ASN A 367 -9.58 -4.48 4.25
C ASN A 367 -10.21 -4.24 5.63
N THR A 368 -11.33 -4.91 5.93
CA THR A 368 -12.12 -4.71 7.15
C THR A 368 -11.99 -5.84 8.16
N GLN A 369 -11.47 -7.00 7.74
CA GLN A 369 -11.36 -8.22 8.55
C GLN A 369 -12.72 -8.78 9.03
N ASP A 370 -13.83 -8.35 8.42
CA ASP A 370 -15.16 -8.92 8.61
C ASP A 370 -15.58 -9.78 7.40
N THR A 371 -16.80 -10.31 7.41
CA THR A 371 -17.34 -11.20 6.36
C THR A 371 -18.09 -10.45 5.25
N ARG A 372 -18.19 -9.12 5.36
CA ARG A 372 -19.08 -8.31 4.51
C ARG A 372 -18.29 -7.58 3.44
N PHE A 373 -18.79 -7.66 2.22
CA PHE A 373 -18.21 -6.98 1.06
C PHE A 373 -19.21 -5.98 0.49
N GLU A 374 -18.88 -4.69 0.59
CA GLU A 374 -19.65 -3.64 -0.08
C GLU A 374 -19.46 -3.74 -1.60
N LEU A 375 -20.55 -3.78 -2.36
CA LEU A 375 -20.52 -4.04 -3.82
C LEU A 375 -19.58 -3.09 -4.57
N THR A 376 -19.57 -1.81 -4.20
CA THR A 376 -18.81 -0.74 -4.85
C THR A 376 -17.31 -0.78 -4.53
N LYS A 377 -16.90 -1.53 -3.50
CA LYS A 377 -15.52 -1.65 -3.03
C LYS A 377 -14.97 -3.08 -3.16
N MET A 378 -15.76 -3.99 -3.75
CA MET A 378 -15.37 -5.37 -3.96
C MET A 378 -14.31 -5.46 -5.07
N ASP A 379 -13.40 -6.43 -4.94
CA ASP A 379 -12.45 -6.75 -6.01
C ASP A 379 -13.20 -7.02 -7.34
N PRO A 380 -12.76 -6.45 -8.49
CA PRO A 380 -13.48 -6.59 -9.76
C PRO A 380 -13.68 -8.05 -10.20
N THR A 381 -12.71 -8.92 -9.93
CA THR A 381 -12.80 -10.35 -10.28
C THR A 381 -13.87 -11.01 -9.44
N LEU A 382 -13.86 -10.79 -8.12
CA LEU A 382 -14.89 -11.32 -7.23
C LEU A 382 -16.27 -10.77 -7.58
N TYR A 383 -16.39 -9.46 -7.83
CA TYR A 383 -17.63 -8.80 -8.23
C TYR A 383 -18.25 -9.46 -9.47
N SER A 384 -17.44 -9.68 -10.51
CA SER A 384 -17.90 -10.32 -11.76
C SER A 384 -18.43 -11.74 -11.55
N GLN A 385 -17.95 -12.44 -10.52
CA GLN A 385 -18.35 -13.81 -10.20
C GLN A 385 -19.63 -13.88 -9.38
N VAL A 386 -19.92 -12.84 -8.57
CA VAL A 386 -21.07 -12.83 -7.65
C VAL A 386 -22.22 -11.93 -8.09
N SER A 387 -21.99 -10.92 -8.93
CA SER A 387 -23.01 -9.89 -9.23
C SER A 387 -24.32 -10.46 -9.79
N ASN A 388 -24.24 -11.57 -10.54
CA ASN A 388 -25.39 -12.21 -11.17
C ASN A 388 -25.90 -13.45 -10.41
N LEU A 389 -25.24 -13.85 -9.32
CA LEU A 389 -25.70 -14.97 -8.50
C LEU A 389 -26.87 -14.54 -7.63
N LYS A 390 -27.91 -15.38 -7.57
CA LYS A 390 -28.99 -15.23 -6.59
C LYS A 390 -28.53 -15.76 -5.23
N ASP A 391 -29.29 -15.41 -4.19
CA ASP A 391 -28.98 -15.84 -2.83
C ASP A 391 -29.07 -17.37 -2.72
N ASN A 392 -28.06 -17.98 -2.11
CA ASN A 392 -27.85 -19.43 -2.02
C ASN A 392 -27.70 -20.16 -3.38
N GLU A 393 -27.64 -19.44 -4.50
CA GLU A 393 -27.28 -20.03 -5.78
C GLU A 393 -25.79 -20.38 -5.78
N ILE A 394 -25.45 -21.53 -6.35
CA ILE A 394 -24.08 -22.00 -6.44
C ILE A 394 -23.60 -21.81 -7.88
N SER A 395 -22.50 -21.08 -8.03
CA SER A 395 -21.87 -20.85 -9.32
C SER A 395 -21.56 -22.17 -10.04
N GLN A 396 -21.36 -22.10 -11.35
CA GLN A 396 -20.68 -23.18 -12.05
C GLN A 396 -19.22 -23.29 -11.56
N PRO A 397 -18.53 -24.43 -11.78
CA PRO A 397 -17.09 -24.53 -11.52
C PRO A 397 -16.29 -23.46 -12.27
N ILE A 398 -15.66 -22.56 -11.53
CA ILE A 398 -14.82 -21.47 -12.06
C ILE A 398 -13.36 -21.92 -12.01
N LEU A 399 -12.66 -21.89 -13.14
CA LEU A 399 -11.21 -22.07 -13.16
C LEU A 399 -10.55 -20.77 -12.69
N ASN A 400 -9.78 -20.85 -11.61
CA ASN A 400 -8.99 -19.76 -11.06
C ASN A 400 -7.50 -20.05 -11.24
N THR A 401 -6.72 -19.03 -11.57
CA THR A 401 -5.26 -19.11 -11.61
C THR A 401 -4.73 -18.01 -10.70
N ASP A 402 -3.97 -18.37 -9.66
CA ASP A 402 -3.37 -17.37 -8.78
C ASP A 402 -2.16 -16.68 -9.43
N ASP A 403 -1.61 -15.67 -8.76
CA ASP A 403 -0.44 -14.91 -9.22
C ASP A 403 0.81 -15.78 -9.43
N LYS A 404 0.83 -17.00 -8.85
CA LYS A 404 1.92 -17.98 -8.96
C LYS A 404 1.67 -18.98 -10.09
N GLY A 405 0.59 -18.82 -10.86
CA GLY A 405 0.20 -19.74 -11.93
C GLY A 405 -0.46 -21.02 -11.43
N LYS A 406 -0.77 -21.14 -10.14
CA LYS A 406 -1.46 -22.30 -9.56
C LYS A 406 -2.92 -22.29 -10.01
N LYS A 407 -3.29 -23.33 -10.74
CA LYS A 407 -4.66 -23.55 -11.20
C LYS A 407 -5.48 -24.24 -10.13
N THR A 408 -6.68 -23.73 -9.86
CA THR A 408 -7.66 -24.30 -8.93
C THR A 408 -9.05 -24.17 -9.53
N TYR A 409 -9.98 -25.03 -9.15
CA TYR A 409 -11.39 -24.79 -9.41
C TYR A 409 -12.06 -24.28 -8.14
N LYS A 410 -13.02 -23.37 -8.30
CA LYS A 410 -13.84 -22.89 -7.18
C LYS A 410 -15.33 -22.85 -7.49
N LEU A 411 -16.13 -23.08 -6.45
CA LEU A 411 -17.55 -22.73 -6.41
C LEU A 411 -17.70 -21.52 -5.51
N ILE A 412 -18.62 -20.63 -5.87
CA ILE A 412 -18.96 -19.46 -5.07
C ILE A 412 -20.46 -19.45 -4.83
N THR A 413 -20.87 -19.00 -3.65
CA THR A 413 -22.26 -18.73 -3.31
C THR A 413 -22.39 -17.45 -2.48
N ILE A 414 -23.57 -16.84 -2.55
CA ILE A 414 -23.94 -15.70 -1.72
C ILE A 414 -24.75 -16.24 -0.56
N THR A 415 -24.13 -16.22 0.62
CA THR A 415 -24.75 -16.71 1.86
C THR A 415 -25.72 -15.71 2.47
N ASN A 416 -25.51 -14.42 2.20
CA ASN A 416 -26.32 -13.34 2.72
C ASN A 416 -26.18 -12.10 1.85
N ARG A 417 -27.28 -11.37 1.66
CA ARG A 417 -27.32 -10.09 0.96
C ARG A 417 -27.99 -9.05 1.83
N ILE A 418 -27.33 -7.91 1.96
CA ILE A 418 -27.79 -6.80 2.77
C ILE A 418 -27.99 -5.63 1.82
N ASP A 419 -29.23 -5.22 1.62
CA ASP A 419 -29.53 -4.05 0.80
C ASP A 419 -28.97 -2.78 1.42
N ALA A 420 -28.78 -1.76 0.58
CA ALA A 420 -28.37 -0.45 1.05
C ALA A 420 -29.36 0.07 2.10
N HIS A 421 -28.85 0.54 3.23
CA HIS A 421 -29.68 1.00 4.34
C HIS A 421 -28.98 2.12 5.11
N THR A 422 -29.79 2.92 5.80
CA THR A 422 -29.27 3.86 6.80
C THR A 422 -28.73 3.07 7.98
N ALA A 423 -27.62 3.53 8.55
CA ALA A 423 -26.93 2.87 9.66
C ALA A 423 -27.90 2.44 10.77
N ASP A 424 -27.86 1.16 11.12
CA ASP A 424 -28.66 0.58 12.18
C ASP A 424 -27.75 0.07 13.31
N TYR A 425 -28.07 0.46 14.55
CA TYR A 425 -27.21 0.15 15.69
C TYR A 425 -27.00 -1.35 15.91
N ALA A 426 -28.03 -2.18 15.69
CA ALA A 426 -27.94 -3.61 15.91
C ALA A 426 -27.23 -4.32 14.75
N LYS A 427 -27.48 -3.90 13.50
CA LYS A 427 -26.91 -4.54 12.30
C LYS A 427 -25.47 -4.12 12.00
N ASP A 428 -25.10 -2.88 12.37
CA ASP A 428 -23.84 -2.24 12.00
C ASP A 428 -22.96 -1.87 13.20
N TYR A 429 -23.17 -2.52 14.35
CA TYR A 429 -22.46 -2.20 15.59
C TYR A 429 -20.94 -2.08 15.41
N THR A 430 -20.30 -3.00 14.67
CA THR A 430 -18.85 -2.97 14.43
C THR A 430 -18.42 -1.69 13.70
N LYS A 431 -19.13 -1.31 12.63
CA LYS A 431 -18.83 -0.08 11.87
C LYS A 431 -19.09 1.17 12.72
N ILE A 432 -20.18 1.18 13.46
CA ILE A 432 -20.53 2.29 14.36
C ILE A 432 -19.49 2.41 15.49
N LYS A 433 -19.00 1.29 16.01
CA LYS A 433 -17.91 1.23 16.99
C LYS A 433 -16.63 1.83 16.42
N GLU A 434 -16.26 1.51 15.19
CA GLU A 434 -15.09 2.09 14.52
C GLU A 434 -15.23 3.60 14.30
N LEU A 435 -16.41 4.07 13.87
CA LEU A 435 -16.69 5.51 13.74
C LEU A 435 -16.61 6.22 15.09
N ALA A 436 -17.19 5.63 16.14
CA ALA A 436 -17.13 6.16 17.50
C ALA A 436 -15.70 6.20 18.03
N LEU A 437 -14.90 5.15 17.77
CA LEU A 437 -13.48 5.10 18.14
C LEU A 437 -12.70 6.21 17.44
N LYS A 438 -12.90 6.40 16.13
CA LYS A 438 -12.26 7.48 15.36
C LYS A 438 -12.63 8.86 15.90
N GLU A 439 -13.91 9.12 16.19
CA GLU A 439 -14.33 10.39 16.79
C GLU A 439 -13.70 10.61 18.18
N LYS A 440 -13.62 9.54 18.99
CA LYS A 440 -12.96 9.60 20.31
C LYS A 440 -11.47 9.86 20.19
N GLN A 441 -10.78 9.25 19.22
CA GLN A 441 -9.37 9.50 18.92
C GLN A 441 -9.14 10.95 18.50
N ILE A 442 -9.96 11.48 17.57
CA ILE A 442 -9.89 12.89 17.14
C ILE A 442 -10.09 13.84 18.33
N THR A 443 -11.08 13.56 19.18
CA THR A 443 -11.34 14.37 20.38
C THR A 443 -10.18 14.30 21.38
N THR A 444 -9.55 13.14 21.52
CA THR A 444 -8.40 12.93 22.40
C THR A 444 -7.18 13.70 21.91
N ILE A 445 -6.90 13.65 20.60
CA ILE A 445 -5.87 14.44 19.94
C ILE A 445 -6.13 15.94 20.17
N SER A 446 -7.37 16.40 19.98
CA SER A 446 -7.70 17.82 20.20
C SER A 446 -7.39 18.28 21.62
N LYS A 447 -7.78 17.49 22.63
CA LYS A 447 -7.49 17.79 24.04
C LYS A 447 -5.99 17.76 24.34
N TRP A 448 -5.27 16.83 23.70
CA TRP A 448 -3.82 16.75 23.80
C TRP A 448 -3.16 18.02 23.26
N PHE A 449 -3.58 18.50 22.08
CA PHE A 449 -3.11 19.77 21.51
C PHE A 449 -3.42 20.95 22.42
N ASP A 450 -4.65 21.07 22.93
CA ASP A 450 -5.06 22.15 23.84
C ASP A 450 -4.20 22.22 25.12
N THR A 451 -3.65 21.08 25.54
CA THR A 451 -2.74 20.99 26.69
C THR A 451 -1.31 21.32 26.27
N LYS A 452 -0.78 20.62 25.26
CA LYS A 452 0.63 20.74 24.86
C LYS A 452 0.99 22.09 24.25
N ILE A 453 0.07 22.72 23.54
CA ILE A 453 0.27 24.09 23.06
C ILE A 453 0.53 25.05 24.23
N LYS A 454 -0.11 24.86 25.40
CA LYS A 454 0.12 25.72 26.58
C LYS A 454 1.49 25.50 27.20
N ASP A 455 1.98 24.27 27.19
CA ASP A 455 3.24 23.88 27.83
C ASP A 455 4.46 24.16 26.94
N THR A 456 4.29 24.22 25.61
CA THR A 456 5.39 24.40 24.65
C THR A 456 5.57 25.88 24.26
N TYR A 457 6.81 26.36 24.14
CA TYR A 457 7.09 27.69 23.60
C TYR A 457 6.69 27.75 22.12
N ILE A 458 5.80 28.68 21.76
CA ILE A 458 5.29 28.82 20.39
C ILE A 458 5.33 30.30 20.01
N LYS A 459 5.87 30.60 18.83
CA LYS A 459 5.91 31.95 18.27
C LYS A 459 5.58 31.92 16.79
N ILE A 460 4.53 32.63 16.40
CA ILE A 460 4.15 32.85 14.99
C ILE A 460 4.45 34.30 14.61
N ILE A 461 5.02 34.51 13.42
CA ILE A 461 5.60 35.77 12.96
C ILE A 461 4.84 36.29 11.73
N GLY A 462 4.74 37.62 11.61
CA GLY A 462 4.22 38.29 10.43
C GLY A 462 2.73 38.07 10.18
N GLU A 463 2.34 38.03 8.91
CA GLU A 463 0.96 37.88 8.42
C GLU A 463 0.29 36.57 8.86
N TYR A 464 1.09 35.55 9.19
CA TYR A 464 0.58 34.25 9.63
C TYR A 464 -0.06 34.27 11.03
N ARG A 465 0.10 35.37 11.79
CA ARG A 465 -0.62 35.58 13.05
C ARG A 465 -2.12 35.83 12.85
N ASP A 466 -2.52 36.26 11.66
CA ASP A 466 -3.92 36.51 11.34
C ASP A 466 -4.61 35.27 10.74
N CYS A 467 -3.89 34.15 10.62
CA CYS A 467 -4.43 32.87 10.17
C CYS A 467 -5.46 32.30 11.15
N ASN A 468 -6.55 31.77 10.60
CA ASN A 468 -7.53 31.01 11.37
C ASN A 468 -7.12 29.53 11.44
N PHE A 469 -6.46 29.15 12.53
CA PHE A 469 -6.00 27.79 12.77
C PHE A 469 -7.08 26.93 13.44
N VAL A 470 -6.95 25.60 13.30
CA VAL A 470 -7.82 24.63 14.01
C VAL A 470 -7.62 24.72 15.53
N TYR A 471 -6.37 24.84 15.97
CA TYR A 471 -6.00 24.96 17.38
C TYR A 471 -5.53 26.39 17.71
N ASN A 472 -5.63 26.77 18.99
CA ASN A 472 -5.23 28.10 19.44
C ASN A 472 -3.71 28.20 19.65
N TRP A 473 -2.96 28.40 18.57
CA TRP A 473 -1.49 28.56 18.59
C TRP A 473 -1.01 29.91 19.14
N LEU A 474 -1.88 30.91 19.20
CA LEU A 474 -1.55 32.25 19.67
C LEU A 474 -1.92 32.34 21.15
N LYS A 475 -0.95 32.04 22.01
CA LYS A 475 -1.06 32.33 23.45
C LYS A 475 -1.36 33.83 23.60
N LYS A 476 -2.54 34.17 24.12
CA LYS A 476 -2.85 35.55 24.51
C LYS A 476 -2.23 35.85 25.86
#